data_AF-T0FB32-F1
#
_entry.id   AF-T0FB32-F1
#
_cell.length_a   1.000
_cell.length_b   1.000
_cell.length_c   1.000
_cell.angle_alpha   90.00
_cell.angle_beta   90.00
_cell.angle_gamma   90.00
#
_symmetry.space_group_name_H-M   'P 1'
#
loop_
_entity.id
_entity.type
_entity.pdbx_description
1 polymer ?
#
loop_
_entity_poly.entity_id
_entity_poly.type
_entity_poly.pdbx_seq_one_letter_code
_entity_poly.pdbx_strand_id
1 'polypeptide(L)'
;MNFLPDVTNLAFSGMSIYEGLRILQKANLPPKAVFIEMNVITRTKDKKFVESVTAPIPNALKRIFISLREDKQPLGIIALYIRLKIDSSKLIVEISKISNKFLGIFLDKTTDSAQSPVGDVLGVETVDDKFSELLRLQSKDYSKTSNIIFTNEQFANLKVIVAELEKKRVKVVFFEMPVDKSLCQMPKAKDIREKFYEVFPRNAYSYIDMPDCKTYKTVDGIHLQKEDATRYSKLLYQQMAPFLK
;
A
#
# COMPACT_ATOMS: atom_id res chain seq x y z
N MET A 1 -3.60 15.31 3.50
CA MET A 1 -2.57 14.63 4.32
C MET A 1 -2.09 15.49 5.50
N ASN A 2 -2.85 16.50 5.97
CA ASN A 2 -2.45 17.39 7.10
C ASN A 2 -3.04 16.93 8.45
N PHE A 3 -3.25 15.63 8.66
CA PHE A 3 -4.01 15.15 9.82
C PHE A 3 -3.17 14.80 11.05
N LEU A 4 -1.84 14.84 10.96
CA LEU A 4 -0.93 14.42 12.03
C LEU A 4 0.15 15.50 12.22
N PRO A 5 -0.09 16.57 13.01
CA PRO A 5 0.97 17.50 13.37
C PRO A 5 2.06 16.73 14.14
N ASP A 6 3.32 17.09 13.91
CA ASP A 6 4.50 16.52 14.58
C ASP A 6 4.77 15.02 14.35
N VAL A 7 4.12 14.42 13.34
CA VAL A 7 4.36 13.04 12.92
C VAL A 7 4.79 13.00 11.45
N THR A 8 5.90 12.34 11.18
CA THR A 8 6.42 12.14 9.82
C THR A 8 6.26 10.68 9.41
N ASN A 9 5.62 10.44 8.27
CA ASN A 9 5.57 9.11 7.66
C ASN A 9 6.88 8.83 6.90
N LEU A 10 7.58 7.77 7.28
CA LEU A 10 8.81 7.30 6.62
C LEU A 10 8.58 6.05 5.74
N ALA A 11 7.33 5.66 5.53
CA ALA A 11 6.99 4.54 4.67
C ALA A 11 7.11 4.94 3.19
N PHE A 12 7.71 4.04 2.41
CA PHE A 12 7.74 4.14 0.95
C PHE A 12 6.79 3.12 0.36
N SER A 13 5.93 3.54 -0.58
CA SER A 13 5.03 2.63 -1.27
C SER A 13 5.82 1.50 -1.94
N GLY A 14 5.35 0.27 -1.82
CA GLY A 14 6.08 -0.88 -2.36
C GLY A 14 7.08 -1.52 -1.40
N MET A 15 7.51 -0.82 -0.36
CA MET A 15 8.69 -1.18 0.43
C MET A 15 8.34 -1.72 1.82
N SER A 16 9.37 -2.21 2.51
CA SER A 16 9.29 -2.78 3.87
C SER A 16 9.46 -1.68 4.94
N ILE A 17 9.36 -2.06 6.22
CA ILE A 17 9.68 -1.15 7.32
C ILE A 17 11.16 -0.73 7.36
N TYR A 18 12.06 -1.51 6.75
CA TYR A 18 13.51 -1.35 6.93
C TYR A 18 14.06 -0.11 6.24
N GLU A 19 13.42 0.39 5.19
CA GLU A 19 13.85 1.62 4.53
C GLU A 19 13.72 2.84 5.45
N GLY A 20 12.57 2.99 6.11
CA GLY A 20 12.38 4.05 7.11
C GLY A 20 13.29 3.88 8.32
N LEU A 21 13.46 2.64 8.81
CA LEU A 21 14.34 2.37 9.95
C LEU A 21 15.81 2.69 9.65
N ARG A 22 16.30 2.43 8.43
CA ARG A 22 17.67 2.81 8.02
C ARG A 22 17.88 4.31 8.01
N ILE A 23 16.85 5.10 7.69
CA ILE A 23 16.91 6.57 7.78
C ILE A 23 17.12 6.97 9.25
N LEU A 24 16.36 6.37 10.17
CA LEU A 24 16.46 6.66 11.60
C LEU A 24 17.80 6.23 12.22
N GLN A 25 18.40 5.14 11.76
CA GLN A 25 19.72 4.72 12.22
C GLN A 25 20.80 5.77 11.92
N LYS A 26 20.69 6.43 10.75
CA LYS A 26 21.62 7.47 10.27
C LYS A 26 21.27 8.88 10.73
N ALA A 27 20.08 9.09 11.31
CA ALA A 27 19.65 10.41 11.77
C ALA A 27 20.49 10.86 12.99
N ASN A 28 20.96 12.10 12.96
CA ASN A 28 21.70 12.73 14.06
C ASN A 28 20.79 13.09 15.23
N LEU A 29 19.55 13.44 14.95
CA LEU A 29 18.52 13.75 15.94
C LEU A 29 17.47 12.64 15.91
N PRO A 30 17.44 11.74 16.90
CA PRO A 30 16.45 10.69 16.95
C PRO A 30 15.06 11.24 17.32
N PRO A 31 13.97 10.68 16.78
CA PRO A 31 12.62 11.07 17.20
C PRO A 31 12.35 10.60 18.64
N LYS A 32 11.37 11.21 19.31
CA LYS A 32 10.93 10.74 20.64
C LYS A 32 10.37 9.32 20.60
N ALA A 33 9.60 9.02 19.55
CA ALA A 33 8.98 7.73 19.34
C ALA A 33 9.03 7.33 17.87
N VAL A 34 9.03 6.02 17.62
CA VAL A 34 8.86 5.42 16.29
C VAL A 34 7.69 4.44 16.33
N PHE A 35 6.87 4.47 15.29
CA PHE A 35 5.72 3.61 15.12
C PHE A 35 5.99 2.67 13.95
N ILE A 36 5.95 1.37 14.18
CA ILE A 36 6.34 0.34 13.21
C ILE A 36 5.14 -0.50 12.84
N GLU A 37 4.78 -0.50 11.55
CA GLU A 37 3.67 -1.29 11.01
C GLU A 37 4.02 -2.78 10.97
N MET A 38 3.21 -3.60 11.64
CA MET A 38 3.43 -5.04 11.76
C MET A 38 3.11 -5.80 10.45
N ASN A 39 2.09 -5.36 9.71
CA ASN A 39 1.54 -6.07 8.55
C ASN A 39 2.58 -6.30 7.44
N VAL A 40 3.60 -5.43 7.34
CA VAL A 40 4.56 -5.40 6.24
C VAL A 40 5.96 -5.89 6.63
N ILE A 41 6.14 -6.49 7.82
CA ILE A 41 7.43 -7.03 8.29
C ILE A 41 8.03 -8.06 7.32
N THR A 42 7.18 -8.87 6.67
CA THR A 42 7.59 -9.91 5.72
C THR A 42 7.64 -9.43 4.27
N ARG A 43 7.42 -8.14 4.02
CA ARG A 43 7.46 -7.59 2.66
C ARG A 43 8.91 -7.51 2.20
N THR A 44 9.30 -8.29 1.20
CA THR A 44 10.63 -8.18 0.60
C THR A 44 10.71 -6.96 -0.32
N LYS A 45 11.92 -6.45 -0.56
CA LYS A 45 12.22 -5.76 -1.82
C LYS A 45 12.07 -6.79 -2.93
N ASP A 46 10.88 -6.94 -3.49
CA ASP A 46 10.73 -7.67 -4.73
C ASP A 46 11.52 -6.89 -5.80
N LYS A 47 12.75 -7.35 -6.09
CA LYS A 47 13.70 -6.66 -6.97
C LYS A 47 13.08 -6.39 -8.34
N LYS A 48 12.21 -7.28 -8.82
CA LYS A 48 11.48 -7.13 -10.09
C LYS A 48 10.40 -6.04 -10.03
N PHE A 49 9.76 -5.87 -8.89
CA PHE A 49 8.78 -4.80 -8.67
C PHE A 49 9.48 -3.44 -8.47
N VAL A 50 10.58 -3.39 -7.73
CA VAL A 50 11.33 -2.14 -7.52
C VAL A 50 11.93 -1.66 -8.85
N GLU A 51 12.60 -2.53 -9.62
CA GLU A 51 13.16 -2.15 -10.93
C GLU A 51 12.12 -1.67 -11.94
N SER A 52 10.90 -2.23 -11.90
CA SER A 52 9.79 -1.80 -12.78
C SER A 52 9.11 -0.51 -12.33
N VAL A 53 9.18 -0.15 -11.04
CA VAL A 53 8.56 1.06 -10.48
C VAL A 53 9.54 2.24 -10.39
N THR A 54 10.85 2.00 -10.34
CA THR A 54 11.88 3.06 -10.24
C THR A 54 12.53 3.45 -11.56
N ALA A 55 12.09 2.92 -12.71
CA ALA A 55 12.58 3.35 -14.01
C ALA A 55 12.26 4.85 -14.25
N PRO A 56 13.22 5.69 -14.68
CA PRO A 56 13.02 7.12 -14.80
C PRO A 56 11.99 7.47 -15.89
N ILE A 57 10.85 8.03 -15.48
CA ILE A 57 9.78 8.50 -16.38
C ILE A 57 10.19 9.86 -16.98
N PRO A 58 10.20 10.04 -18.32
CA PRO A 58 10.52 11.31 -18.96
C PRO A 58 9.56 12.44 -18.55
N ASN A 59 10.09 13.65 -18.31
CA ASN A 59 9.35 14.79 -17.77
C ASN A 59 8.13 15.25 -18.61
N ALA A 60 8.09 14.92 -19.90
CA ALA A 60 6.97 15.24 -20.79
C ALA A 60 5.67 14.48 -20.40
N LEU A 61 5.79 13.22 -19.96
CA LEU A 61 4.66 12.38 -19.55
C LEU A 61 4.03 12.83 -18.23
N LYS A 62 4.82 13.38 -17.30
CA LYS A 62 4.37 13.95 -16.02
C LYS A 62 3.52 15.22 -16.17
N ARG A 63 3.64 15.93 -17.30
CA ARG A 63 2.88 17.17 -17.56
C ARG A 63 1.48 16.89 -18.09
N ILE A 64 1.32 15.85 -18.91
CA ILE A 64 0.06 15.53 -19.61
C ILE A 64 -0.88 14.68 -18.73
N PHE A 65 -0.33 13.76 -17.93
CA PHE A 65 -1.14 12.88 -17.06
C PHE A 65 -1.00 13.27 -15.59
N ILE A 66 -2.05 13.88 -15.04
CA ILE A 66 -2.14 14.24 -13.61
C ILE A 66 -2.00 12.98 -12.71
N SER A 67 -2.38 11.79 -13.19
CA SER A 67 -2.21 10.54 -12.44
C SER A 67 -0.78 9.98 -12.41
N LEU A 68 0.20 10.63 -13.05
CA LEU A 68 1.62 10.28 -12.95
C LEU A 68 2.40 11.26 -12.06
N ARG A 69 1.72 12.26 -11.48
CA ARG A 69 2.31 13.12 -10.44
C ARG A 69 2.22 12.40 -9.10
N GLU A 70 3.18 12.71 -8.23
CA GLU A 70 3.50 11.99 -6.99
C GLU A 70 2.35 11.88 -5.97
N ASP A 71 1.18 12.46 -6.26
CA ASP A 71 0.01 12.47 -5.41
C ASP A 71 -1.09 11.45 -5.79
N LYS A 72 -1.01 10.74 -6.93
CA LYS A 72 -2.08 9.81 -7.37
C LYS A 72 -1.55 8.52 -8.03
N GLN A 73 -1.24 7.54 -7.18
CA GLN A 73 -0.74 6.20 -7.51
C GLN A 73 -1.49 5.50 -8.67
N PRO A 74 -0.87 5.18 -9.83
CA PRO A 74 -1.55 4.45 -10.91
C PRO A 74 -0.96 3.05 -11.11
N LEU A 75 -1.06 2.17 -10.09
CA LEU A 75 -0.70 0.76 -10.26
C LEU A 75 -1.54 0.06 -11.35
N GLY A 76 -2.75 0.57 -11.62
CA GLY A 76 -3.67 0.02 -12.61
C GLY A 76 -3.21 0.15 -14.07
N ILE A 77 -2.41 1.16 -14.43
CA ILE A 77 -1.91 1.34 -15.81
C ILE A 77 -0.66 0.48 -16.05
N ILE A 78 0.15 0.29 -15.01
CA ILE A 78 1.36 -0.55 -15.08
C ILE A 78 0.98 -2.03 -15.23
N ALA A 79 -0.11 -2.47 -14.60
CA ALA A 79 -0.67 -3.81 -14.81
C ALA A 79 -1.12 -4.05 -16.26
N LEU A 80 -1.65 -3.01 -16.93
CA LEU A 80 -2.05 -3.08 -18.34
C LEU A 80 -0.84 -3.24 -19.27
N TYR A 81 0.27 -2.56 -18.97
CA TYR A 81 1.52 -2.69 -19.72
C TYR A 81 2.11 -4.11 -19.65
N ILE A 82 2.12 -4.71 -18.46
CA ILE A 82 2.63 -6.07 -18.24
C ILE A 82 1.77 -7.11 -18.98
N ARG A 83 0.45 -6.89 -19.08
CA ARG A 83 -0.48 -7.82 -19.73
C ARG A 83 -0.36 -7.86 -21.25
N LEU A 84 0.10 -6.78 -21.89
CA LEU A 84 0.02 -6.64 -23.35
C LEU A 84 1.27 -7.13 -24.13
N LYS A 85 2.47 -7.26 -23.52
CA LYS A 85 3.72 -7.69 -24.23
C LYS A 85 3.90 -7.01 -25.61
N ILE A 86 3.56 -5.73 -25.75
CA ILE A 86 3.67 -5.02 -27.04
C ILE A 86 5.06 -4.37 -27.15
N ASP A 87 5.69 -4.57 -28.31
CA ASP A 87 6.91 -3.89 -28.75
C ASP A 87 6.74 -2.35 -28.67
N SER A 88 7.65 -1.69 -27.97
CA SER A 88 7.63 -0.27 -27.58
C SER A 88 7.35 0.70 -28.73
N SER A 89 7.71 0.31 -29.96
CA SER A 89 7.52 1.10 -31.18
C SER A 89 6.07 1.16 -31.68
N LYS A 90 5.25 0.14 -31.38
CA LYS A 90 3.83 0.07 -31.77
C LYS A 90 2.90 0.72 -30.76
N LEU A 91 3.38 0.91 -29.53
CA LEU A 91 2.61 1.45 -28.40
C LEU A 91 2.17 2.91 -28.63
N ILE A 92 3.05 3.75 -29.19
CA ILE A 92 2.73 5.18 -29.44
C ILE A 92 1.63 5.33 -30.50
N VAL A 93 1.62 4.43 -31.50
CA VAL A 93 0.63 4.44 -32.58
C VAL A 93 -0.73 3.89 -32.12
N GLU A 94 -0.74 2.89 -31.24
CA GLU A 94 -1.97 2.38 -30.62
C GLU A 94 -2.56 3.41 -29.63
N ILE A 95 -1.73 4.07 -28.82
CA ILE A 95 -2.16 5.08 -27.85
C ILE A 95 -2.75 6.31 -28.54
N SER A 96 -2.22 6.75 -29.70
CA SER A 96 -2.80 7.88 -30.44
C SER A 96 -4.17 7.56 -31.08
N LYS A 97 -4.39 6.30 -31.47
CA LYS A 97 -5.71 5.82 -31.92
C LYS A 97 -6.71 5.77 -30.77
N ILE A 98 -6.28 5.32 -29.58
CA ILE A 98 -7.11 5.27 -28.38
C ILE A 98 -7.40 6.69 -27.88
N SER A 99 -6.44 7.62 -27.90
CA SER A 99 -6.67 9.00 -27.47
C SER A 99 -7.66 9.71 -28.38
N ASN A 100 -7.59 9.51 -29.69
CA ASN A 100 -8.57 10.11 -30.63
C ASN A 100 -9.98 9.52 -30.46
N LYS A 101 -10.09 8.23 -30.16
CA LYS A 101 -11.39 7.59 -29.85
C LYS A 101 -11.95 8.05 -28.51
N PHE A 102 -11.11 8.23 -27.49
CA PHE A 102 -11.52 8.77 -26.18
C PHE A 102 -11.84 10.27 -26.24
N LEU A 103 -11.11 11.07 -27.03
CA LEU A 103 -11.39 12.50 -27.18
C LEU A 103 -12.72 12.73 -27.90
N GLY A 104 -13.06 11.91 -28.90
CA GLY A 104 -14.36 11.96 -29.57
C GLY A 104 -15.54 11.67 -28.64
N ILE A 105 -15.37 10.76 -27.67
CA ILE A 105 -16.39 10.43 -26.66
C ILE A 105 -16.61 11.58 -25.66
N PHE A 106 -15.60 12.41 -25.41
CA PHE A 106 -15.69 13.53 -24.46
C PHE A 106 -16.10 14.86 -25.10
N LEU A 107 -16.03 15.00 -26.42
CA LEU A 107 -16.41 16.23 -27.14
C LEU A 107 -17.85 16.22 -27.65
N ASP A 108 -18.52 15.07 -27.72
CA ASP A 108 -19.88 14.97 -28.28
C ASP A 108 -21.01 15.13 -27.24
N LYS A 109 -20.71 15.78 -26.11
CA LYS A 109 -21.70 16.07 -25.07
C LYS A 109 -22.30 17.47 -25.23
N THR A 110 -22.71 17.82 -26.44
CA THR A 110 -23.63 18.93 -26.71
C THR A 110 -24.47 18.60 -27.95
N THR A 111 -25.79 18.63 -27.79
CA THR A 111 -26.89 18.59 -28.80
C THR A 111 -27.58 17.24 -29.11
N ASP A 112 -28.79 17.12 -28.54
CA ASP A 112 -30.08 16.63 -29.07
C ASP A 112 -30.25 15.32 -29.88
N SER A 113 -31.18 14.52 -29.37
CA SER A 113 -32.18 13.63 -30.00
C SER A 113 -31.87 12.89 -31.32
N ALA A 114 -31.85 11.55 -31.29
CA ALA A 114 -32.57 10.67 -32.23
C ALA A 114 -32.37 9.17 -31.89
N GLN A 115 -33.36 8.36 -32.28
CA GLN A 115 -33.53 6.93 -32.02
C GLN A 115 -32.53 6.01 -32.78
N SER A 116 -32.00 5.00 -32.06
CA SER A 116 -31.77 3.55 -32.39
C SER A 116 -31.13 3.11 -33.74
N PRO A 117 -30.68 1.83 -33.91
CA PRO A 117 -30.10 0.83 -32.99
C PRO A 117 -28.84 0.12 -33.59
N VAL A 118 -28.44 -1.01 -32.99
CA VAL A 118 -27.52 -2.09 -33.44
C VAL A 118 -26.19 -2.10 -32.69
N GLY A 119 -26.00 -3.19 -31.94
CA GLY A 119 -25.02 -3.32 -30.87
C GLY A 119 -23.65 -3.84 -31.27
N ASP A 120 -22.77 -3.84 -30.29
CA ASP A 120 -21.75 -4.86 -30.16
C ASP A 120 -21.40 -5.06 -28.67
N VAL A 121 -21.24 -6.32 -28.30
CA VAL A 121 -21.07 -6.80 -26.92
C VAL A 121 -19.59 -6.67 -26.55
N LEU A 122 -19.25 -5.64 -25.77
CA LEU A 122 -17.96 -5.55 -25.09
C LEU A 122 -18.21 -5.52 -23.58
N GLY A 123 -17.85 -6.63 -22.93
CA GLY A 123 -18.07 -6.88 -21.52
C GLY A 123 -17.54 -5.74 -20.64
N VAL A 124 -18.45 -5.13 -19.90
CA VAL A 124 -18.13 -4.19 -18.84
C VAL A 124 -17.60 -5.01 -17.67
N GLU A 125 -16.28 -5.14 -17.52
CA GLU A 125 -15.68 -5.60 -16.25
C GLU A 125 -16.10 -4.60 -15.18
N THR A 126 -16.95 -5.04 -14.24
CA THR A 126 -17.47 -4.16 -13.20
C THR A 126 -16.41 -3.94 -12.11
N VAL A 127 -16.48 -2.82 -11.40
CA VAL A 127 -15.55 -2.51 -10.29
C VAL A 127 -15.53 -3.61 -9.23
N ASP A 128 -16.65 -4.31 -9.05
CA ASP A 128 -16.81 -5.42 -8.11
C ASP A 128 -16.03 -6.67 -8.53
N ASP A 129 -15.88 -6.91 -9.83
CA ASP A 129 -15.12 -8.05 -10.36
C ASP A 129 -13.62 -7.90 -10.03
N LYS A 130 -13.09 -6.68 -10.17
CA LYS A 130 -11.68 -6.38 -9.90
C LYS A 130 -11.34 -6.45 -8.41
N PHE A 131 -12.21 -5.93 -7.54
CA PHE A 131 -12.02 -6.06 -6.10
C PHE A 131 -11.98 -7.53 -5.68
N SER A 132 -12.93 -8.33 -6.18
CA SER A 132 -13.03 -9.76 -5.86
C SER A 132 -11.79 -10.54 -6.30
N GLU A 133 -11.25 -10.22 -7.49
CA GLU A 133 -10.01 -10.83 -7.96
C GLU A 133 -8.80 -10.49 -7.07
N LEU A 134 -8.62 -9.22 -6.73
CA LEU A 134 -7.51 -8.77 -5.88
C LEU A 134 -7.62 -9.37 -4.47
N LEU A 135 -8.81 -9.37 -3.89
CA LEU A 135 -9.07 -9.99 -2.59
C LEU A 135 -8.75 -11.49 -2.63
N ARG A 136 -9.11 -12.19 -3.71
CA ARG A 136 -8.77 -13.61 -3.88
C ARG A 136 -7.25 -13.85 -3.91
N LEU A 137 -6.49 -12.96 -4.56
CA LEU A 137 -5.02 -13.04 -4.56
C LEU A 137 -4.44 -12.82 -3.16
N GLN A 138 -4.96 -11.83 -2.41
CA GLN A 138 -4.56 -11.61 -1.02
C GLN A 138 -4.93 -12.80 -0.13
N SER A 139 -6.12 -13.36 -0.27
CA SER A 139 -6.56 -14.56 0.47
C SER A 139 -5.63 -15.75 0.24
N LYS A 140 -5.13 -15.95 -0.99
CA LYS A 140 -4.16 -17.01 -1.29
C LYS A 140 -2.79 -16.79 -0.64
N ASP A 141 -2.38 -15.54 -0.49
CA ASP A 141 -1.15 -15.19 0.22
C ASP A 141 -1.34 -15.34 1.75
N TYR A 142 -2.44 -14.81 2.29
CA TYR A 142 -2.76 -14.84 3.72
C TYR A 142 -3.10 -16.25 4.23
N SER A 143 -3.57 -17.16 3.36
CA SER A 143 -3.80 -18.56 3.70
C SER A 143 -2.52 -19.34 4.00
N LYS A 144 -1.36 -18.81 3.59
CA LYS A 144 -0.07 -19.44 3.83
C LYS A 144 0.52 -18.92 5.13
N THR A 145 1.11 -19.81 5.91
CA THR A 145 1.98 -19.40 7.01
C THR A 145 3.20 -18.68 6.45
N SER A 146 3.78 -17.82 7.27
CA SER A 146 5.00 -17.10 6.87
C SER A 146 6.17 -18.07 6.65
N ASN A 147 7.06 -17.79 5.69
CA ASN A 147 8.28 -18.58 5.53
C ASN A 147 9.11 -18.43 6.81
N ILE A 148 9.25 -19.51 7.59
CA ILE A 148 9.82 -19.46 8.94
C ILE A 148 11.26 -18.91 8.94
N ILE A 149 12.10 -19.37 8.01
CA ILE A 149 13.51 -18.94 7.94
C ILE A 149 13.59 -17.45 7.65
N PHE A 150 12.90 -17.01 6.59
CA PHE A 150 12.87 -15.61 6.21
C PHE A 150 12.27 -14.73 7.30
N THR A 151 11.18 -15.18 7.94
CA THR A 151 10.50 -14.45 9.01
C THR A 151 11.42 -14.30 10.22
N ASN A 152 12.09 -15.37 10.64
CA ASN A 152 13.07 -15.32 11.74
C ASN A 152 14.21 -14.34 11.43
N GLU A 153 14.71 -14.30 10.19
CA GLU A 153 15.71 -13.33 9.76
C GLU A 153 15.19 -11.88 9.87
N GLN A 154 13.95 -11.62 9.43
CA GLN A 154 13.34 -10.29 9.54
C GLN A 154 13.24 -9.87 11.02
N PHE A 155 12.76 -10.75 11.89
CA PHE A 155 12.65 -10.44 13.32
C PHE A 155 14.00 -10.27 14.01
N ALA A 156 15.02 -11.06 13.64
CA ALA A 156 16.39 -10.89 14.15
C ALA A 156 16.94 -9.50 13.77
N ASN A 157 16.76 -9.09 12.51
CA ASN A 157 17.15 -7.77 12.02
C ASN A 157 16.38 -6.66 12.75
N LEU A 158 15.07 -6.81 12.92
CA LEU A 158 14.26 -5.83 13.62
C LEU A 158 14.69 -5.69 15.08
N LYS A 159 15.02 -6.80 15.77
CA LYS A 159 15.48 -6.77 17.17
C LYS A 159 16.76 -5.97 17.34
N VAL A 160 17.72 -6.10 16.41
CA VAL A 160 18.95 -5.29 16.41
C VAL A 160 18.61 -3.80 16.28
N ILE A 161 17.78 -3.45 15.30
CA ILE A 161 17.39 -2.06 15.06
C ILE A 161 16.64 -1.46 16.26
N VAL A 162 15.69 -2.21 16.83
CA VAL A 162 14.93 -1.78 18.02
C VAL A 162 15.87 -1.50 19.17
N ALA A 163 16.83 -2.38 19.45
CA ALA A 163 17.82 -2.17 20.51
C ALA A 163 18.69 -0.92 20.27
N GLU A 164 19.04 -0.61 19.03
CA GLU A 164 19.77 0.61 18.69
C GLU A 164 18.94 1.89 18.91
N LEU A 165 17.65 1.84 18.55
CA LEU A 165 16.72 2.95 18.77
C LEU A 165 16.48 3.17 20.27
N GLU A 166 16.31 2.10 21.05
CA GLU A 166 16.16 2.17 22.50
C GLU A 166 17.41 2.74 23.20
N LYS A 167 18.62 2.39 22.74
CA LYS A 167 19.88 3.01 23.22
C LYS A 167 19.91 4.52 22.99
N LYS A 168 19.27 5.00 21.92
CA LYS A 168 19.08 6.42 21.62
C LYS A 168 17.87 7.03 22.37
N ARG A 169 17.27 6.30 23.33
CA ARG A 169 16.07 6.67 24.08
C ARG A 169 14.83 6.91 23.22
N VAL A 170 14.78 6.29 22.04
CA VAL A 170 13.58 6.30 21.19
C VAL A 170 12.59 5.29 21.73
N LYS A 171 11.34 5.71 21.96
CA LYS A 171 10.25 4.80 22.30
C LYS A 171 9.80 4.06 21.04
N VAL A 172 9.89 2.73 21.04
CA VAL A 172 9.35 1.90 19.96
C VAL A 172 7.93 1.47 20.28
N VAL A 173 7.01 1.69 19.33
CA VAL A 173 5.61 1.27 19.40
C VAL A 173 5.28 0.49 18.13
N PHE A 174 4.69 -0.69 18.28
CA PHE A 174 4.23 -1.49 17.14
C PHE A 174 2.75 -1.23 16.89
N PHE A 175 2.32 -1.22 15.64
CA PHE A 175 0.90 -1.08 15.30
C PHE A 175 0.52 -1.97 14.13
N GLU A 176 -0.75 -2.36 14.08
CA GLU A 176 -1.30 -3.17 12.99
C GLU A 176 -2.42 -2.40 12.27
N MET A 177 -2.31 -2.32 10.95
CA MET A 177 -3.30 -1.71 10.06
C MET A 177 -4.48 -2.64 9.85
N PRO A 178 -5.73 -2.14 9.82
CA PRO A 178 -6.89 -2.93 9.45
C PRO A 178 -6.82 -3.35 7.99
N VAL A 179 -7.13 -4.62 7.74
CA VAL A 179 -7.31 -5.22 6.41
C VAL A 179 -8.75 -5.71 6.24
N ASP A 180 -9.09 -6.30 5.10
CA ASP A 180 -10.40 -6.89 4.91
C ASP A 180 -10.70 -7.95 5.97
N LYS A 181 -11.95 -7.96 6.47
CA LYS A 181 -12.40 -8.86 7.54
C LYS A 181 -12.11 -10.35 7.25
N SER A 182 -12.10 -10.75 5.98
CA SER A 182 -11.82 -12.13 5.57
C SER A 182 -10.35 -12.50 5.72
N LEU A 183 -9.44 -11.52 5.76
CA LEU A 183 -8.00 -11.71 5.88
C LEU A 183 -7.51 -11.59 7.34
N CYS A 184 -8.20 -10.80 8.16
CA CYS A 184 -7.72 -10.45 9.51
C CYS A 184 -7.42 -11.65 10.41
N GLN A 185 -8.12 -12.76 10.26
CA GLN A 185 -7.94 -13.96 11.09
C GLN A 185 -7.27 -15.13 10.35
N MET A 186 -6.71 -14.86 9.17
CA MET A 186 -6.02 -15.87 8.37
C MET A 186 -4.63 -16.20 8.95
N PRO A 187 -4.08 -17.39 8.60
CA PRO A 187 -2.81 -17.89 9.12
C PRO A 187 -1.68 -16.86 9.11
N LYS A 188 -1.38 -16.22 7.97
CA LYS A 188 -0.29 -15.24 7.86
C LYS A 188 -0.41 -14.10 8.88
N ALA A 189 -1.61 -13.55 9.05
CA ALA A 189 -1.84 -12.42 9.94
C ALA A 189 -1.68 -12.83 11.41
N LYS A 190 -2.17 -14.02 11.77
CA LYS A 190 -2.00 -14.59 13.12
C LYS A 190 -0.54 -14.89 13.42
N ASP A 191 0.15 -15.60 12.53
CA ASP A 191 1.57 -15.93 12.67
C ASP A 191 2.42 -14.69 12.91
N ILE A 192 2.20 -13.62 12.12
CA ILE A 192 2.94 -12.36 12.27
C ILE A 192 2.70 -11.76 13.66
N ARG A 193 1.43 -11.65 14.11
CA ARG A 193 1.11 -11.12 15.44
C ARG A 193 1.73 -11.95 16.56
N GLU A 194 1.56 -13.26 16.49
CA GLU A 194 2.10 -14.19 17.49
C GLU A 194 3.62 -14.06 17.56
N LYS A 195 4.29 -13.94 16.41
CA LYS A 195 5.74 -13.74 16.37
C LYS A 195 6.18 -12.38 16.93
N PHE A 196 5.42 -11.32 16.69
CA PHE A 196 5.66 -10.02 17.34
C PHE A 196 5.55 -10.14 18.86
N TYR A 197 4.52 -10.79 19.39
CA TYR A 197 4.35 -10.94 20.84
C TYR A 197 5.38 -11.90 21.45
N GLU A 198 5.89 -12.87 20.69
CA GLU A 198 6.99 -13.73 21.11
C GLU A 198 8.31 -12.94 21.22
N VAL A 199 8.66 -12.17 20.18
CA VAL A 199 9.95 -11.47 20.08
C VAL A 199 9.97 -10.17 20.88
N PHE A 200 8.83 -9.47 20.92
CA PHE A 200 8.61 -8.18 21.57
C PHE A 200 7.40 -8.26 22.51
N PRO A 201 7.54 -8.87 23.70
CA PRO A 201 6.39 -9.19 24.54
C PRO A 201 5.66 -7.93 25.04
N ARG A 202 4.33 -8.02 25.15
CA ARG A 202 3.44 -6.90 25.51
C ARG A 202 3.67 -6.31 26.90
N ASN A 203 4.35 -7.03 27.79
CA ASN A 203 4.74 -6.51 29.10
C ASN A 203 6.01 -5.62 29.04
N ALA A 204 6.77 -5.67 27.95
CA ALA A 204 7.97 -4.87 27.73
C ALA A 204 7.80 -3.82 26.62
N TYR A 205 6.96 -4.11 25.62
CA TYR A 205 6.75 -3.28 24.44
C TYR A 205 5.32 -2.73 24.35
N SER A 206 5.19 -1.54 23.76
CA SER A 206 3.91 -0.88 23.56
C SER A 206 3.33 -1.22 22.19
N TYR A 207 2.02 -1.43 22.16
CA TYR A 207 1.28 -1.81 20.95
C TYR A 207 0.07 -0.91 20.76
N ILE A 208 -0.24 -0.61 19.50
CA ILE A 208 -1.50 -0.06 19.06
C ILE A 208 -2.22 -1.16 18.29
N ASP A 209 -3.30 -1.67 18.90
CA ASP A 209 -4.02 -2.82 18.37
C ASP A 209 -4.83 -2.46 17.13
N MET A 210 -4.86 -3.37 16.16
CA MET A 210 -5.75 -3.26 15.01
C MET A 210 -7.21 -3.15 15.48
N PRO A 211 -7.99 -2.18 14.98
CA PRO A 211 -9.41 -2.08 15.29
C PRO A 211 -10.20 -3.22 14.65
N ASP A 212 -11.49 -3.36 14.99
CA ASP A 212 -12.34 -4.39 14.35
C ASP A 212 -12.39 -4.20 12.83
N CYS A 213 -11.80 -5.15 12.10
CA CYS A 213 -11.74 -5.15 10.64
C CYS A 213 -13.12 -5.12 9.97
N LYS A 214 -14.19 -5.57 10.64
CA LYS A 214 -15.55 -5.50 10.10
C LYS A 214 -16.00 -4.05 9.87
N THR A 215 -15.38 -3.10 10.55
CA THR A 215 -15.68 -1.68 10.45
C THR A 215 -14.89 -0.98 9.34
N TYR A 216 -13.99 -1.66 8.62
CA TYR A 216 -13.14 -1.10 7.58
C TYR A 216 -13.33 -1.79 6.23
N LYS A 217 -13.28 -1.00 5.16
CA LYS A 217 -13.36 -1.39 3.76
C LYS A 217 -12.02 -1.14 3.08
N THR A 218 -11.70 -2.03 2.17
CA THR A 218 -10.46 -1.98 1.40
C THR A 218 -10.74 -1.89 -0.10
N VAL A 219 -9.74 -1.51 -0.88
CA VAL A 219 -9.79 -1.48 -2.35
C VAL A 219 -9.28 -2.77 -2.98
N ASP A 220 -8.55 -3.59 -2.22
CA ASP A 220 -7.88 -4.80 -2.73
C ASP A 220 -7.68 -5.90 -1.68
N GLY A 221 -8.30 -5.76 -0.51
CA GLY A 221 -8.10 -6.64 0.64
C GLY A 221 -7.17 -6.08 1.71
N ILE A 222 -6.20 -5.23 1.37
CA ILE A 222 -5.18 -4.77 2.35
C ILE A 222 -5.00 -3.24 2.40
N HIS A 223 -5.37 -2.50 1.34
CA HIS A 223 -5.32 -1.04 1.33
C HIS A 223 -6.71 -0.47 1.61
N LEU A 224 -6.80 0.41 2.61
CA LEU A 224 -8.06 1.05 2.98
C LEU A 224 -8.63 1.94 1.87
N GLN A 225 -9.96 1.96 1.76
CA GLN A 225 -10.66 2.97 0.97
C GLN A 225 -10.41 4.37 1.55
N LYS A 226 -10.57 5.42 0.75
CA LYS A 226 -10.16 6.80 1.13
C LYS A 226 -10.83 7.29 2.42
N GLU A 227 -12.12 7.04 2.57
CA GLU A 227 -12.93 7.43 3.72
C GLU A 227 -12.44 6.70 4.99
N ASP A 228 -12.10 5.42 4.83
CA ASP A 228 -11.67 4.53 5.88
C ASP A 228 -10.21 4.76 6.28
N ALA A 229 -9.34 5.09 5.33
CA ALA A 229 -7.99 5.58 5.56
C ALA A 229 -8.00 6.90 6.36
N THR A 230 -8.94 7.79 6.04
CA THR A 230 -9.11 9.06 6.79
C THR A 230 -9.61 8.79 8.20
N ARG A 231 -10.60 7.90 8.38
CA ARG A 231 -11.11 7.50 9.70
C ARG A 231 -10.01 6.84 10.54
N TYR A 232 -9.28 5.89 9.97
CA TYR A 232 -8.21 5.19 10.66
C TYR A 232 -7.06 6.14 11.03
N SER A 233 -6.67 7.06 10.15
CA SER A 233 -5.60 8.03 10.44
C SER A 233 -5.90 8.87 11.68
N LYS A 234 -7.17 9.25 11.89
CA LYS A 234 -7.60 9.96 13.11
C LYS A 234 -7.52 9.08 14.35
N LEU A 235 -8.00 7.84 14.25
CA LEU A 235 -7.93 6.87 15.35
C LEU A 235 -6.48 6.58 15.75
N LEU A 236 -5.64 6.27 14.77
CA LEU A 236 -4.22 5.99 14.97
C LEU A 236 -3.55 7.19 15.65
N TYR A 237 -3.80 8.42 15.20
CA TYR A 237 -3.25 9.61 15.85
C TYR A 237 -3.62 9.73 17.33
N GLN A 238 -4.89 9.48 17.66
CA GLN A 238 -5.37 9.52 19.05
C GLN A 238 -4.64 8.47 19.91
N GLN A 239 -4.37 7.29 19.34
CA GLN A 239 -3.62 6.23 20.02
C GLN A 239 -2.10 6.50 20.07
N MET A 240 -1.56 7.30 19.14
CA MET A 240 -0.16 7.74 19.15
C MET A 240 0.09 8.85 20.18
N ALA A 241 -0.89 9.72 20.43
CA ALA A 241 -0.74 10.91 21.26
C ALA A 241 -0.12 10.68 22.66
N PRO A 242 -0.41 9.58 23.39
CA PRO A 242 0.26 9.28 24.67
C PRO A 242 1.78 9.08 24.55
N PHE A 243 2.29 8.71 23.37
CA PHE A 243 3.71 8.45 23.13
C PHE A 243 4.46 9.64 22.53
N LEU A 244 3.75 10.69 22.11
CA LEU A 244 4.34 11.88 21.47
C LEU A 244 4.71 12.99 22.47
N LYS A 245 4.26 12.86 23.73
CA LYS A 245 4.50 13.83 24.80
C LYS A 245 5.94 13.74 25.31
#